data_AF-A0AAF3EPD6-F1
#
_entry.id   AF-A0AAF3EPD6-F1
#
_cell.length_a   1.000
_cell.length_b   1.000
_cell.length_c   1.000
_cell.angle_alpha   90.00
_cell.angle_beta   90.00
_cell.angle_gamma   90.00
#
_symmetry.space_group_name_H-M   'P 1'
#
loop_
_entity.id
_entity.type
_entity.pdbx_description
1 polymer ?
#
loop_
_entity_poly.entity_id
_entity_poly.type
_entity_poly.pdbx_seq_one_letter_code
_entity_poly.pdbx_strand_id
1 'polypeptide(L)'
;MTSRQASQYKQFLRLVAKWPQDPHKSAERNLAHHLELQIQRFRKDPTVFGDDPVICERRYIALERILNNEVLKQYPHDYVAGCFGQKLHQLQEINSENGRKYLGFDRESRWKTLWNKIFPKPSDFRKK
;
A
#
# COMPACT_ATOMS: atom_id res chain seq x y z
N MET A 1 -24.35 -4.37 4.97
CA MET A 1 -23.66 -3.12 4.62
C MET A 1 -24.67 -1.98 4.73
N THR A 2 -24.46 -1.03 5.63
CA THR A 2 -25.40 0.08 5.87
C THR A 2 -25.36 1.11 4.74
N SER A 3 -26.40 1.95 4.61
CA SER A 3 -26.45 3.03 3.60
C SER A 3 -25.23 3.97 3.70
N ARG A 4 -24.78 4.26 4.92
CA ARG A 4 -23.58 5.05 5.20
C ARG A 4 -22.30 4.38 4.71
N GLN A 5 -22.10 3.10 5.03
CA GLN A 5 -20.94 2.33 4.58
C GLN A 5 -20.86 2.25 3.05
N ALA A 6 -22.01 2.15 2.38
CA ALA A 6 -22.08 2.16 0.92
C ALA A 6 -21.67 3.51 0.32
N SER A 7 -22.03 4.62 0.98
CA SER A 7 -21.59 5.96 0.57
C SER A 7 -20.08 6.15 0.75
N GLN A 8 -19.54 5.76 1.90
CA GLN A 8 -18.10 5.81 2.21
C GLN A 8 -17.29 4.96 1.23
N TYR A 9 -17.75 3.74 0.94
CA TYR A 9 -17.12 2.86 -0.04
C TYR A 9 -17.00 3.53 -1.42
N LYS A 10 -18.06 4.19 -1.89
CA LYS A 10 -18.04 4.93 -3.16
C LYS A 10 -17.04 6.10 -3.14
N GLN A 11 -16.93 6.81 -2.00
CA GLN A 11 -15.95 7.88 -1.84
C GLN A 11 -14.52 7.35 -1.94
N PHE A 12 -14.21 6.27 -1.22
CA PHE A 12 -12.89 5.63 -1.29
C PHE A 12 -12.56 5.11 -2.69
N LEU A 13 -13.51 4.51 -3.41
CA LEU A 13 -13.30 4.08 -4.79
C LEU A 13 -12.93 5.26 -5.70
N ARG A 14 -13.64 6.39 -5.58
CA ARG A 14 -13.33 7.60 -6.35
C ARG A 14 -11.98 8.19 -6.00
N LEU A 15 -11.57 8.10 -4.73
CA LEU A 15 -10.27 8.59 -4.27
C LEU A 15 -9.13 7.73 -4.83
N VAL A 16 -9.24 6.40 -4.73
CA VAL A 16 -8.20 5.48 -5.19
C VAL A 16 -8.08 5.44 -6.71
N ALA A 17 -9.16 5.66 -7.46
CA ALA A 17 -9.07 5.83 -8.91
C ALA A 17 -8.16 6.99 -9.34
N LYS A 18 -7.88 7.96 -8.46
CA LYS A 18 -6.98 9.09 -8.72
C LYS A 18 -5.54 8.82 -8.25
N TRP A 19 -5.27 7.73 -7.52
CA TRP A 19 -3.94 7.45 -6.99
C TRP A 19 -2.97 7.10 -8.13
N PRO A 20 -1.80 7.77 -8.25
CA PRO A 20 -0.75 7.36 -9.18
C PRO A 20 -0.34 5.90 -9.03
N GLN A 21 -0.24 5.23 -10.18
CA GLN A 21 0.30 3.89 -10.31
C GLN A 21 1.79 3.97 -10.65
N ASP A 22 2.63 3.31 -9.86
CA ASP A 22 4.08 3.27 -10.08
C ASP A 22 4.44 2.07 -10.96
N PRO A 23 4.94 2.28 -12.21
CA PRO A 23 5.25 1.19 -13.13
C PRO A 23 6.50 0.40 -12.72
N HIS A 24 7.33 0.93 -11.82
CA HIS A 24 8.57 0.28 -11.38
C HIS A 24 8.39 -0.61 -10.14
N LYS A 25 7.16 -0.67 -9.60
CA LYS A 25 6.83 -1.45 -8.41
C LYS A 25 5.92 -2.62 -8.76
N SER A 26 6.21 -3.77 -8.16
CA SER A 26 5.31 -4.92 -8.19
C SER A 26 3.97 -4.60 -7.50
N ALA A 27 2.92 -5.35 -7.84
CA ALA A 27 1.58 -5.16 -7.29
C ALA A 27 1.56 -5.18 -5.74
N GLU A 28 2.38 -6.04 -5.12
CA GLU A 28 2.49 -6.16 -3.66
C GLU A 28 3.06 -4.90 -2.99
N ARG A 29 3.86 -4.12 -3.71
CA ARG A 29 4.57 -2.92 -3.22
C ARG A 29 3.96 -1.62 -3.72
N ASN A 30 3.04 -1.71 -4.68
CA ASN A 30 2.35 -0.55 -5.22
C ASN A 30 1.23 -0.14 -4.24
N LEU A 31 1.31 1.10 -3.75
CA LEU A 31 0.35 1.62 -2.78
C LEU A 31 -1.06 1.72 -3.36
N ALA A 32 -1.22 2.14 -4.61
CA ALA A 32 -2.53 2.23 -5.25
C ALA A 32 -3.20 0.86 -5.30
N HIS A 33 -2.46 -0.17 -5.73
CA HIS A 33 -2.96 -1.55 -5.72
C HIS A 33 -3.29 -2.05 -4.31
N HIS A 34 -2.45 -1.75 -3.32
CA HIS A 34 -2.73 -2.08 -1.94
C HIS A 34 -4.04 -1.43 -1.45
N LEU A 35 -4.25 -0.15 -1.75
CA LEU A 35 -5.47 0.57 -1.35
C LEU A 35 -6.72 0.00 -2.03
N GLU A 36 -6.64 -0.38 -3.31
CA GLU A 36 -7.73 -1.07 -4.01
C GLU A 36 -8.12 -2.36 -3.28
N LEU A 37 -7.14 -3.18 -2.91
CA LEU A 37 -7.37 -4.42 -2.17
C LEU A 37 -8.00 -4.16 -0.80
N GLN A 38 -7.55 -3.14 -0.07
CA GLN A 38 -8.15 -2.79 1.23
C GLN A 38 -9.59 -2.30 1.07
N ILE A 39 -9.90 -1.53 0.03
CA ILE A 39 -11.27 -1.07 -0.24
C ILE A 39 -12.17 -2.24 -0.62
N GLN A 40 -11.67 -3.19 -1.43
CA GLN A 40 -12.42 -4.42 -1.74
C GLN A 40 -12.66 -5.26 -0.49
N ARG A 41 -11.71 -5.31 0.44
CA ARG A 41 -11.89 -5.95 1.76
C ARG A 41 -12.92 -5.21 2.60
N PHE A 42 -12.89 -3.88 2.64
CA PHE A 42 -13.87 -3.06 3.34
C PHE A 42 -15.31 -3.33 2.89
N ARG A 43 -15.53 -3.62 1.60
CA ARG A 43 -16.84 -4.04 1.10
C ARG A 43 -17.35 -5.33 1.73
N LYS A 44 -16.46 -6.29 1.99
CA LYS A 44 -16.79 -7.59 2.60
C LYS A 44 -16.87 -7.49 4.12
N ASP A 45 -15.94 -6.74 4.70
CA ASP A 45 -15.78 -6.56 6.14
C ASP A 45 -15.52 -5.07 6.45
N PRO A 46 -16.56 -4.34 6.87
CA PRO A 46 -16.44 -2.92 7.20
C PRO A 46 -15.51 -2.63 8.38
N THR A 47 -15.23 -3.62 9.25
CA THR A 47 -14.40 -3.43 10.45
C THR A 47 -12.93 -3.17 10.10
N VAL A 48 -12.50 -3.50 8.87
CA VAL A 48 -11.14 -3.25 8.35
C VAL A 48 -10.74 -1.78 8.44
N PHE A 49 -11.70 -0.85 8.34
CA PHE A 49 -11.46 0.59 8.49
C PHE A 49 -11.76 1.18 9.87
N GLY A 50 -12.03 0.30 10.84
CA GLY A 50 -12.46 0.65 12.19
C GLY A 50 -13.98 0.68 12.29
N ASP A 51 -14.48 0.22 13.44
CA ASP A 51 -15.93 0.21 13.72
C ASP A 51 -16.48 1.62 13.98
N ASP A 52 -15.61 2.54 14.41
CA ASP A 52 -15.96 3.92 14.64
C ASP A 52 -16.04 4.70 13.30
N PRO A 53 -17.21 5.24 12.94
CA PRO A 53 -17.38 6.03 11.74
C PRO A 53 -16.45 7.25 11.65
N VAL A 54 -16.04 7.83 12.78
CA VAL A 54 -15.12 8.98 12.83
C VAL A 54 -13.72 8.57 12.36
N ILE A 55 -13.27 7.36 12.68
CA ILE A 55 -11.97 6.85 12.24
C ILE A 55 -11.95 6.65 10.73
N CYS A 56 -13.03 6.11 10.16
CA CYS A 56 -13.17 5.90 8.73
C CYS A 56 -13.08 7.24 7.95
N GLU A 57 -13.77 8.28 8.44
CA GLU A 57 -13.72 9.63 7.87
C GLU A 57 -12.33 10.26 7.98
N ARG A 58 -11.68 10.14 9.14
CA ARG A 58 -10.29 10.62 9.33
C ARG A 58 -9.31 9.94 8.36
N ARG A 59 -9.48 8.64 8.10
CA ARG A 59 -8.67 7.91 7.11
C ARG A 59 -8.91 8.42 5.69
N TYR A 60 -10.16 8.68 5.32
CA TYR A 60 -10.50 9.28 4.02
C TYR A 60 -9.78 10.63 3.85
N ILE A 61 -9.95 11.53 4.82
CA ILE A 61 -9.33 12.85 4.80
C ILE A 61 -7.81 12.72 4.70
N ALA A 62 -7.19 11.88 5.53
CA ALA A 62 -5.74 11.68 5.49
C ALA A 62 -5.24 11.26 4.10
N LEU A 63 -5.91 10.30 3.45
CA LEU A 63 -5.54 9.85 2.11
C LEU A 63 -5.72 10.96 1.06
N GLU A 64 -6.77 11.77 1.18
CA GLU A 64 -7.01 12.91 0.29
C GLU A 64 -5.91 13.99 0.43
N ARG A 65 -5.49 14.30 1.66
CA ARG A 65 -4.40 15.25 1.92
C ARG A 65 -3.07 14.79 1.33
N ILE A 66 -2.77 13.49 1.44
CA ILE A 66 -1.56 12.90 0.85
C ILE A 66 -1.64 12.99 -0.69
N LEU A 67 -2.77 12.62 -1.29
CA LEU A 67 -2.96 12.69 -2.75
C LEU A 67 -2.78 14.12 -3.29
N ASN A 68 -3.28 15.10 -2.56
CA ASN A 68 -3.20 16.52 -2.93
C ASN A 68 -1.85 17.17 -2.60
N ASN A 69 -0.89 16.42 -2.04
CA ASN A 69 0.40 16.91 -1.57
C ASN A 69 0.27 18.15 -0.67
N GLU A 70 -0.73 18.18 0.22
CA GLU A 70 -1.01 19.37 1.04
C GLU A 70 0.17 19.80 1.92
N VAL A 71 0.90 18.83 2.48
CA VAL A 71 2.07 19.11 3.33
C VAL A 71 3.16 19.82 2.53
N LEU A 72 3.43 19.37 1.30
CA LEU A 72 4.41 20.00 0.42
C LEU A 72 3.97 21.42 0.03
N LYS A 73 2.67 21.64 -0.19
CA LYS A 73 2.13 22.97 -0.48
C LYS A 73 2.23 23.92 0.71
N GLN A 74 2.02 23.41 1.92
CA GLN A 74 2.08 24.20 3.15
C GLN A 74 3.52 24.51 3.57
N TYR A 75 4.44 23.57 3.34
CA TYR A 75 5.84 23.68 3.69
C TYR A 75 6.70 23.39 2.46
N PRO A 76 6.74 24.33 1.47
CA PRO A 76 7.55 24.15 0.28
C PRO A 76 9.02 24.09 0.69
N HIS A 77 9.75 23.15 0.09
CA HIS A 77 11.18 22.99 0.33
C HIS A 77 11.93 22.71 -0.96
N ASP A 78 13.13 23.25 -1.08
CA ASP A 78 14.02 23.03 -2.24
C ASP A 78 14.91 21.78 -2.07
N TYR A 79 14.59 20.93 -1.08
CA TYR A 79 15.35 19.71 -0.81
C TYR A 79 15.12 18.67 -1.91
N VAL A 80 16.15 18.44 -2.73
CA VAL A 80 16.12 17.50 -3.87
C VAL A 80 16.72 16.12 -3.54
N ALA A 81 17.18 15.91 -2.31
CA ALA A 81 17.77 14.65 -1.90
C ALA A 81 16.68 13.70 -1.37
N GLY A 82 16.64 12.44 -1.83
CA GLY A 82 16.00 11.41 -1.00
C GLY A 82 16.80 11.16 0.26
N CYS A 83 16.34 10.24 1.10
CA CYS A 83 17.00 9.75 2.32
C CYS A 83 18.54 9.51 2.23
N PHE A 84 19.12 9.42 1.03
CA PHE A 84 20.54 9.21 0.75
C PHE A 84 21.24 10.28 -0.10
N GLY A 85 20.68 11.47 -0.32
CA GLY A 85 21.33 12.48 -1.19
C GLY A 85 21.18 12.20 -2.69
N GLN A 86 20.47 11.14 -3.06
CA GLN A 86 20.31 10.68 -4.44
C GLN A 86 19.14 11.39 -5.14
N LYS A 87 19.25 11.56 -6.47
CA LYS A 87 18.17 12.11 -7.31
C LYS A 87 16.99 11.13 -7.37
N LEU A 88 15.79 11.63 -7.68
CA LEU A 88 14.57 10.83 -7.76
C LEU A 88 14.71 9.58 -8.65
N HIS A 89 15.34 9.71 -9.83
CA HIS A 89 15.52 8.58 -10.74
C HIS A 89 16.41 7.47 -10.14
N GLN A 90 17.47 7.84 -9.42
CA GLN A 90 18.37 6.89 -8.76
C GLN A 90 17.65 6.18 -7.61
N LEU A 91 16.81 6.91 -6.86
CA LEU A 91 15.98 6.33 -5.81
C LEU A 91 14.91 5.41 -6.39
N GLN A 92 14.30 5.76 -7.53
CA GLN A 92 13.33 4.92 -8.22
C GLN A 92 14.00 3.64 -8.72
N GLU A 93 15.20 3.74 -9.29
CA GLU A 93 15.99 2.59 -9.72
C GLU A 93 16.37 1.68 -8.55
N ILE A 94 16.92 2.24 -7.47
CA ILE A 94 17.25 1.51 -6.23
C ILE A 94 16.00 0.84 -5.62
N ASN A 95 14.87 1.54 -5.59
CA ASN A 95 13.62 1.01 -5.02
C ASN A 95 12.86 0.07 -5.96
N SER A 96 13.23 0.02 -7.25
CA SER A 96 12.68 -0.92 -8.21
C SER A 96 12.97 -2.36 -7.77
N GLU A 97 12.24 -3.29 -8.35
CA GLU A 97 12.45 -4.71 -8.06
C GLU A 97 13.88 -5.16 -8.37
N ASN A 98 14.42 -4.71 -9.50
CA ASN A 98 15.78 -5.03 -9.93
C ASN A 98 16.84 -4.37 -9.04
N GLY A 99 16.63 -3.11 -8.65
CA GLY A 99 17.54 -2.41 -7.73
C GLY A 99 17.61 -3.09 -6.36
N ARG A 100 16.48 -3.55 -5.83
CA ARG A 100 16.46 -4.29 -4.55
C ARG A 100 17.07 -5.68 -4.66
N LYS A 101 16.86 -6.38 -5.77
CA LYS A 101 17.55 -7.65 -6.08
C LYS A 101 19.06 -7.46 -6.08
N TYR A 102 19.54 -6.42 -6.77
CA TYR A 102 20.96 -6.07 -6.81
C TYR A 102 21.53 -5.77 -5.42
N LEU A 103 20.78 -5.04 -4.58
CA LEU A 103 21.16 -4.73 -3.21
C LEU A 103 20.95 -5.88 -2.21
N GLY A 104 20.49 -7.06 -2.68
CA GLY A 104 20.26 -8.23 -1.83
C GLY A 104 19.04 -8.14 -0.92
N PHE A 105 18.17 -7.15 -1.10
CA PHE A 105 16.94 -6.95 -0.34
C PHE A 105 15.78 -7.85 -0.80
N ASP A 106 15.96 -8.61 -1.88
CA ASP A 106 14.99 -9.59 -2.39
C ASP A 106 15.21 -11.02 -1.88
N ARG A 107 16.05 -11.20 -0.85
CA ARG A 107 16.14 -12.50 -0.18
C ARG A 107 14.85 -12.73 0.59
N GLU A 108 13.97 -13.60 0.07
CA GLU A 108 13.14 -14.40 0.96
C GLU A 108 14.08 -14.97 2.01
N SER A 109 13.85 -14.56 3.26
CA SER A 109 14.71 -14.94 4.37
C SER A 109 14.85 -16.46 4.30
N ARG A 110 16.08 -17.00 4.18
CA ARG A 110 16.29 -18.46 4.09
C ARG A 110 15.57 -19.19 5.24
N TRP A 111 15.40 -18.48 6.36
CA TRP A 111 14.55 -18.79 7.50
C TRP A 111 13.08 -19.00 7.17
N LYS A 112 12.47 -18.16 6.32
CA LYS A 112 11.09 -18.28 5.83
C LYS A 112 10.94 -19.51 4.94
N THR A 113 11.92 -19.80 4.08
CA THR A 113 11.94 -21.02 3.25
C THR A 113 12.09 -22.27 4.13
N LEU A 114 12.93 -22.22 5.17
CA LEU A 114 13.10 -23.31 6.13
C LEU A 114 11.84 -23.50 6.99
N TRP A 115 11.25 -22.40 7.48
CA TRP A 115 10.03 -22.41 8.29
C TRP A 115 8.84 -22.97 7.53
N ASN A 116 8.69 -22.62 6.24
CA ASN A 116 7.62 -23.17 5.39
C ASN A 116 7.81 -24.67 5.08
N LYS A 117 9.05 -25.19 5.09
CA LYS A 117 9.31 -26.63 4.97
C LYS A 117 9.01 -27.40 6.26
N ILE A 118 9.21 -26.78 7.42
CA ILE A 118 9.00 -27.41 8.74
C ILE A 118 7.53 -27.30 9.16
N PHE A 119 6.86 -26.18 8.84
CA PHE A 119 5.46 -25.92 9.15
C PHE A 119 4.69 -25.64 7.85
N PRO A 120 4.34 -26.69 7.08
CA PRO A 120 3.51 -26.53 5.88
C PRO A 120 2.15 -25.93 6.27
N LYS A 121 1.64 -25.02 5.43
CA LYS A 121 0.39 -24.31 5.72
C LYS A 121 -0.80 -25.29 5.69
N PRO A 122 -1.82 -25.07 6.55
CA PRO A 122 -2.99 -25.94 6.63
C PRO A 122 -3.81 -26.06 5.31
N SER A 123 -3.54 -25.22 4.31
CA SER A 123 -4.14 -25.31 2.97
C SER A 123 -3.71 -26.54 2.17
N ASP A 124 -2.56 -27.15 2.50
CA ASP A 124 -2.04 -28.32 1.76
C ASP A 124 -2.67 -29.65 2.22
N PHE A 125 -3.42 -29.64 3.33
CA PHE A 125 -4.11 -30.82 3.86
C PHE A 125 -5.51 -31.03 3.26
N ARG A 126 -5.97 -30.12 2.38
CA ARG A 126 -7.31 -30.17 1.76
C ARG A 126 -7.28 -30.64 0.29
N LYS A 127 -6.41 -31.62 0.01
CA LYS A 127 -6.47 -32.45 -1.21
C LYS A 127 -6.35 -33.92 -0.81
N LYS A 128 -7.49 -34.49 -0.41
CA LYS A 128 -7.80 -35.92 -0.55
C LYS A 128 -9.20 -36.01 -1.09
#